data_AF-F2JGD2-F1
#
_entry.id   AF-F2JGD2-F1
#
_cell.length_a   1.000
_cell.length_b   1.000
_cell.length_c   1.000
_cell.angle_alpha   90.00
_cell.angle_beta   90.00
_cell.angle_gamma   90.00
#
_symmetry.space_group_name_H-M   'P 1'
#
loop_
_entity.id
_entity.type
_entity.pdbx_description
1 polymer ?
#
loop_
_entity_poly.entity_id
_entity_poly.type
_entity_poly.pdbx_seq_one_letter_code
_entity_poly.pdbx_strand_id
1 'polypeptide(L)'
;MKKKLSFILLSLTLCLAGCSNTGSASTPASTPAEATASPEASAPANSEEPIESEPALVLPLVENTSGKVQIQTVSGSSTYPYNSYIITSTNGESIVLDPTSMPPKDVVDIKPAAIISTHSHPDHTDSYFTKSNDCPHFTSEVTSLDTTSFKIFTIASSHSGDTIDDFPSNVLTVADVDGLRIVHMGDIGQTTLTDEQLKALGHVDIAFMQFDNSYSDMSLENEKGFKLMEQLQPTIIIPTHYTDDALPIFEQNYGKIQEFDNVLTISKDDLPTNSLNIYRILNNHIYQ
;
A
#
# COMPACT_ATOMS: atom_id res chain seq x y z
N MET A 1 -46.20 5.17 28.91
CA MET A 1 -46.14 6.33 29.85
C MET A 1 -44.81 7.06 29.69
N LYS A 2 -44.74 8.38 29.90
CA LYS A 2 -43.49 9.15 29.82
C LYS A 2 -42.71 9.05 31.14
N LYS A 3 -41.43 8.69 31.13
CA LYS A 3 -40.46 8.93 32.23
C LYS A 3 -39.53 10.08 31.85
N LYS A 4 -38.98 10.77 32.86
CA LYS A 4 -38.34 12.08 32.70
C LYS A 4 -36.82 12.00 32.50
N LEU A 5 -36.32 12.97 31.74
CA LEU A 5 -34.93 13.40 31.68
C LEU A 5 -34.44 13.88 33.06
N SER A 6 -33.15 13.71 33.35
CA SER A 6 -32.46 14.43 34.43
C SER A 6 -31.00 14.69 34.04
N PHE A 7 -30.70 15.91 33.60
CA PHE A 7 -29.31 16.39 33.50
C PHE A 7 -28.78 16.67 34.91
N ILE A 8 -27.48 16.44 35.13
CA ILE A 8 -26.75 17.02 36.25
C ILE A 8 -25.65 17.90 35.66
N LEU A 9 -25.71 19.19 35.99
CA LEU A 9 -24.72 20.20 35.64
C LEU A 9 -23.89 20.46 36.91
N LEU A 10 -22.57 20.36 36.83
CA LEU A 10 -21.68 20.69 37.95
C LEU A 10 -20.70 21.78 37.53
N SER A 11 -20.67 22.87 38.30
CA SER A 11 -19.99 24.11 37.95
C SER A 11 -18.72 24.35 38.77
N LEU A 12 -17.62 24.60 38.06
CA LEU A 12 -16.63 25.66 38.32
C LEU A 12 -16.32 26.04 39.79
N THR A 13 -15.06 25.79 40.20
CA THR A 13 -14.36 26.65 41.18
C THR A 13 -12.97 26.97 40.64
N LEU A 14 -12.58 28.25 40.73
CA LEU A 14 -11.29 28.78 40.29
C LEU A 14 -10.54 29.32 41.51
N CYS A 15 -9.26 28.98 41.67
CA CYS A 15 -8.40 29.54 42.72
C CYS A 15 -7.12 30.15 42.10
N LEU A 16 -6.89 31.43 42.37
CA LEU A 16 -5.68 32.18 42.04
C LEU A 16 -5.06 32.73 43.33
N ALA A 17 -3.73 32.67 43.44
CA ALA A 17 -2.96 33.39 44.44
C ALA A 17 -1.56 33.72 43.89
N GLY A 18 -1.08 34.94 44.15
CA GLY A 18 0.33 35.33 43.91
C GLY A 18 1.23 35.01 45.12
N CYS A 19 2.43 35.57 45.26
CA CYS A 19 2.97 36.79 44.63
C CYS A 19 4.53 36.78 44.51
N SER A 20 5.06 37.70 43.67
CA SER A 20 6.31 38.51 43.77
C SER A 20 7.40 38.17 44.83
N ASN A 21 8.72 38.42 44.68
CA ASN A 21 9.47 39.53 44.01
C ASN A 21 11.00 39.22 44.07
N THR A 22 12.04 39.92 43.55
CA THR A 22 12.26 41.20 42.80
C THR A 22 13.66 41.16 42.10
N GLY A 23 13.95 42.05 41.13
CA GLY A 23 15.32 42.53 40.81
C GLY A 23 15.95 41.97 39.52
N SER A 24 16.14 42.69 38.39
CA SER A 24 16.73 44.03 38.11
C SER A 24 18.27 44.03 38.12
N ALA A 25 18.95 43.84 36.97
CA ALA A 25 19.56 44.89 36.11
C ALA A 25 20.98 45.36 36.60
N SER A 26 21.96 45.79 35.78
CA SER A 26 22.08 46.11 34.34
C SER A 26 23.53 45.99 33.80
N THR A 27 23.69 45.99 32.46
CA THR A 27 24.94 46.13 31.65
C THR A 27 25.40 47.60 31.47
N PRO A 28 26.49 47.97 30.72
CA PRO A 28 27.69 47.28 30.18
C PRO A 28 29.05 48.06 30.33
N ALA A 29 30.11 47.63 29.61
CA ALA A 29 31.30 48.41 29.10
C ALA A 29 32.47 48.76 30.08
N SER A 30 33.77 48.89 29.67
CA SER A 30 34.50 48.51 28.43
C SER A 30 36.05 48.72 28.51
N THR A 31 36.86 47.81 27.91
CA THR A 31 38.23 48.02 27.31
C THR A 31 39.44 48.49 28.20
N PRO A 32 40.71 48.49 27.73
CA PRO A 32 41.49 47.47 26.96
C PRO A 32 42.97 47.27 27.42
N ALA A 33 43.65 46.19 26.99
CA ALA A 33 45.13 45.97 26.86
C ALA A 33 45.43 44.46 26.71
N GLU A 34 46.53 43.94 26.14
CA GLU A 34 47.53 44.38 25.14
C GLU A 34 48.14 43.11 24.48
N ALA A 35 48.90 43.20 23.39
CA ALA A 35 49.23 42.08 22.49
C ALA A 35 50.41 41.18 22.90
N THR A 36 50.44 39.95 22.37
CA THR A 36 51.65 39.11 22.18
C THR A 36 51.50 38.22 20.93
N ALA A 37 52.60 37.63 20.46
CA ALA A 37 52.76 37.19 19.06
C ALA A 37 52.29 35.75 18.73
N SER A 38 52.07 35.52 17.44
CA SER A 38 51.70 34.23 16.82
C SER A 38 52.91 33.33 16.52
N PRO A 39 52.73 32.00 16.53
CA PRO A 39 53.46 31.06 15.68
C PRO A 39 52.55 30.39 14.63
N GLU A 40 53.01 30.31 13.39
CA GLU A 40 52.37 29.47 12.35
C GLU A 40 52.68 27.99 12.56
N ALA A 41 51.69 27.11 12.38
CA ALA A 41 51.92 25.70 12.03
C ALA A 41 50.65 25.04 11.44
N SER A 42 50.84 24.23 10.39
CA SER A 42 49.92 23.22 9.82
C SER A 42 48.44 23.62 9.61
N ALA A 43 48.07 23.81 8.33
CA ALA A 43 46.70 23.56 7.91
C ALA A 43 46.35 22.05 8.11
N PRO A 44 45.10 21.70 8.46
CA PRO A 44 44.67 20.30 8.46
C PRO A 44 44.74 19.75 7.03
N ALA A 45 45.15 18.50 6.89
CA ALA A 45 45.01 17.79 5.62
C ALA A 45 43.52 17.51 5.38
N ASN A 46 43.01 17.83 4.19
CA ASN A 46 41.73 17.27 3.73
C ASN A 46 41.91 15.75 3.59
N SER A 47 41.44 15.00 4.58
CA SER A 47 40.96 13.65 4.33
C SER A 47 39.65 13.79 3.55
N GLU A 48 39.71 13.65 2.24
CA GLU A 48 38.52 13.41 1.43
C GLU A 48 37.94 12.06 1.88
N GLU A 49 36.88 12.11 2.68
CA GLU A 49 36.09 10.93 3.00
C GLU A 49 35.52 10.37 1.69
N PRO A 50 35.44 9.04 1.51
CA PRO A 50 34.88 8.47 0.30
C PRO A 50 33.45 8.97 0.12
N ILE A 51 33.19 9.67 -0.99
CA ILE A 51 31.83 10.00 -1.39
C ILE A 51 31.17 8.67 -1.76
N GLU A 52 30.35 8.14 -0.84
CA GLU A 52 29.47 7.03 -1.16
C GLU A 52 28.54 7.48 -2.31
N SER A 53 28.60 6.76 -3.43
CA SER A 53 27.75 7.06 -4.57
C SER A 53 26.33 6.65 -4.25
N GLU A 54 25.39 7.59 -4.35
CA GLU A 54 23.95 7.34 -4.22
C GLU A 54 23.53 6.11 -5.05
N PRO A 55 22.62 5.27 -4.53
CA PRO A 55 22.24 4.02 -5.17
C PRO A 55 21.65 4.27 -6.57
N ALA A 56 21.95 3.37 -7.51
CA ALA A 56 21.37 3.45 -8.84
C ALA A 56 19.85 3.18 -8.77
N LEU A 57 19.06 4.10 -9.33
CA LEU A 57 17.60 3.98 -9.39
C LEU A 57 17.16 2.68 -10.08
N VAL A 58 16.17 2.01 -9.48
CA VAL A 58 15.54 0.80 -10.00
C VAL A 58 14.06 1.11 -10.17
N LEU A 59 13.69 1.58 -11.35
CA LEU A 59 12.36 2.13 -11.65
C LEU A 59 11.40 1.05 -12.20
N PRO A 60 10.06 1.24 -12.11
CA PRO A 60 9.08 0.33 -12.70
C PRO A 60 9.10 0.42 -14.22
N LEU A 61 8.74 -0.68 -14.88
CA LEU A 61 8.56 -0.74 -16.32
C LEU A 61 7.27 0.01 -16.70
N VAL A 62 7.39 0.99 -17.60
CA VAL A 62 6.26 1.73 -18.21
C VAL A 62 5.92 1.24 -19.62
N GLU A 63 6.65 0.25 -20.12
CA GLU A 63 6.48 -0.38 -21.44
C GLU A 63 6.41 -1.90 -21.25
N ASN A 64 5.51 -2.57 -21.96
CA ASN A 64 5.40 -4.04 -21.91
C ASN A 64 5.80 -4.68 -23.25
N THR A 65 7.01 -5.22 -23.29
CA THR A 65 7.57 -5.94 -24.46
C THR A 65 7.54 -7.46 -24.30
N SER A 66 6.95 -7.99 -23.22
CA SER A 66 6.98 -9.42 -22.87
C SER A 66 6.07 -10.30 -23.72
N GLY A 67 5.05 -9.72 -24.38
CA GLY A 67 3.99 -10.47 -25.06
C GLY A 67 3.02 -11.19 -24.09
N LYS A 68 3.06 -10.85 -22.80
CA LYS A 68 2.24 -11.41 -21.71
C LYS A 68 1.66 -10.28 -20.86
N VAL A 69 0.73 -10.57 -19.94
CA VAL A 69 0.34 -9.59 -18.91
C VAL A 69 1.52 -9.42 -17.96
N GLN A 70 1.83 -8.17 -17.65
CA GLN A 70 2.89 -7.79 -16.71
C GLN A 70 2.25 -7.31 -15.41
N ILE A 71 2.75 -7.78 -14.27
CA ILE A 71 2.31 -7.36 -12.93
C ILE A 71 3.55 -6.92 -12.16
N GLN A 72 3.50 -5.74 -11.55
CA GLN A 72 4.61 -5.16 -10.77
C GLN A 72 4.14 -4.72 -9.40
N THR A 73 4.94 -4.96 -8.36
CA THR A 73 4.76 -4.37 -7.02
C THR A 73 5.57 -3.07 -6.96
N VAL A 74 4.95 -1.93 -6.64
CA VAL A 74 5.57 -0.59 -6.86
C VAL A 74 5.40 0.43 -5.72
N SER A 75 5.07 -0.02 -4.52
CA SER A 75 4.95 0.87 -3.36
C SER A 75 6.32 1.40 -2.94
N GLY A 76 6.47 2.71 -2.78
CA GLY A 76 7.67 3.32 -2.21
C GLY A 76 7.70 3.29 -0.67
N SER A 77 6.73 2.64 -0.02
CA SER A 77 6.64 2.55 1.43
C SER A 77 7.45 1.37 1.96
N SER A 78 8.45 1.64 2.81
CA SER A 78 9.20 0.59 3.52
C SER A 78 8.37 -0.17 4.55
N THR A 79 7.23 0.37 5.00
CA THR A 79 6.27 -0.31 5.88
C THR A 79 5.29 -1.17 5.08
N TYR A 80 4.88 -0.71 3.90
CA TYR A 80 3.86 -1.36 3.06
C TYR A 80 4.35 -1.61 1.64
N PRO A 81 5.48 -2.33 1.45
CA PRO A 81 6.09 -2.51 0.14
C PRO A 81 5.26 -3.38 -0.82
N TYR A 82 4.26 -4.11 -0.32
CA TYR A 82 3.46 -5.09 -1.08
C TYR A 82 2.00 -4.69 -1.30
N ASN A 83 1.64 -3.39 -1.20
CA ASN A 83 0.23 -2.96 -1.30
C ASN A 83 -0.14 -2.35 -2.66
N SER A 84 0.81 -1.82 -3.43
CA SER A 84 0.54 -1.11 -4.69
C SER A 84 0.98 -1.89 -5.91
N TYR A 85 0.11 -1.98 -6.91
CA TYR A 85 0.36 -2.77 -8.12
C TYR A 85 0.16 -1.98 -9.41
N ILE A 86 1.07 -2.20 -10.38
CA ILE A 86 0.81 -1.91 -11.80
C ILE A 86 0.45 -3.23 -12.49
N ILE A 87 -0.67 -3.25 -13.20
CA ILE A 87 -1.00 -4.34 -14.13
C ILE A 87 -0.98 -3.74 -15.54
N THR A 88 -0.15 -4.29 -16.43
CA THR A 88 0.01 -3.83 -17.81
C THR A 88 -0.35 -4.96 -18.78
N SER A 89 -1.31 -4.68 -19.65
CA SER A 89 -1.77 -5.59 -20.71
C SER A 89 -0.70 -5.89 -21.77
N THR A 90 -0.94 -6.88 -22.61
CA THR A 90 -0.04 -7.29 -23.71
C THR A 90 0.22 -6.19 -24.75
N ASN A 91 -0.64 -5.16 -24.82
CA ASN A 91 -0.53 -4.05 -25.76
C ASN A 91 0.08 -2.76 -25.16
N GLY A 92 0.36 -2.75 -23.85
CA GLY A 92 0.97 -1.61 -23.15
C GLY A 92 0.01 -0.72 -22.36
N GLU A 93 -1.32 -0.84 -22.52
CA GLU A 93 -2.26 -0.16 -21.61
C GLU A 93 -2.12 -0.74 -20.19
N SER A 94 -2.12 0.13 -19.17
CA SER A 94 -1.91 -0.25 -17.76
C SER A 94 -3.00 0.30 -16.83
N ILE A 95 -3.14 -0.31 -15.66
CA ILE A 95 -3.93 0.19 -14.52
C ILE A 95 -3.10 0.13 -13.24
N VAL A 96 -3.44 0.98 -12.27
CA VAL A 96 -2.82 0.99 -10.93
C VAL A 96 -3.86 0.65 -9.86
N LEU A 97 -3.52 -0.30 -9.00
CA LEU A 97 -4.30 -0.70 -7.83
C LEU A 97 -3.60 -0.24 -6.55
N ASP A 98 -4.36 0.30 -5.61
CA ASP A 98 -3.94 0.75 -4.27
C ASP A 98 -2.60 1.53 -4.27
N PRO A 99 -2.51 2.67 -4.99
CA PRO A 99 -1.28 3.44 -5.10
C PRO A 99 -0.84 4.01 -3.75
N THR A 100 0.40 3.76 -3.35
CA THR A 100 0.94 4.14 -2.04
C THR A 100 2.42 4.52 -2.17
N SER A 101 2.76 5.74 -1.73
CA SER A 101 4.12 6.29 -1.83
C SER A 101 4.71 6.11 -3.24
N MET A 102 3.90 6.40 -4.27
CA MET A 102 4.26 6.13 -5.66
C MET A 102 5.42 7.02 -6.12
N PRO A 103 6.26 6.59 -7.09
CA PRO A 103 7.30 7.43 -7.64
C PRO A 103 6.70 8.71 -8.28
N PRO A 104 7.32 9.89 -8.10
CA PRO A 104 6.89 11.12 -8.76
C PRO A 104 6.89 11.00 -10.29
N LYS A 105 5.96 11.70 -10.94
CA LYS A 105 5.71 11.58 -12.39
C LYS A 105 6.89 12.00 -13.27
N ASP A 106 7.74 12.89 -12.76
CA ASP A 106 8.99 13.34 -13.39
C ASP A 106 10.16 12.35 -13.19
N VAL A 107 10.00 11.36 -12.30
CA VAL A 107 10.88 10.17 -12.20
C VAL A 107 10.31 9.02 -13.04
N VAL A 108 9.00 8.76 -12.98
CA VAL A 108 8.32 7.66 -13.72
C VAL A 108 6.93 8.08 -14.20
N ASP A 109 6.75 8.21 -15.51
CA ASP A 109 5.48 8.64 -16.13
C ASP A 109 4.62 7.44 -16.57
N ILE A 110 3.96 6.78 -15.59
CA ILE A 110 3.25 5.49 -15.72
C ILE A 110 2.01 5.55 -16.65
N LYS A 111 1.30 6.68 -16.72
CA LYS A 111 0.11 6.91 -17.56
C LYS A 111 -0.97 5.81 -17.48
N PRO A 112 -1.45 5.43 -16.29
CA PRO A 112 -2.50 4.42 -16.17
C PRO A 112 -3.81 4.87 -16.83
N ALA A 113 -4.51 3.92 -17.46
CA ALA A 113 -5.86 4.12 -17.99
C ALA A 113 -6.92 4.21 -16.88
N ALA A 114 -6.62 3.67 -15.69
CA ALA A 114 -7.44 3.79 -14.49
C ALA A 114 -6.61 3.64 -13.21
N ILE A 115 -7.03 4.32 -12.14
CA ILE A 115 -6.53 4.14 -10.78
C ILE A 115 -7.69 3.64 -9.90
N ILE A 116 -7.49 2.56 -9.15
CA ILE A 116 -8.52 2.02 -8.25
C ILE A 116 -7.90 1.82 -6.87
N SER A 117 -8.51 2.44 -5.85
CA SER A 117 -8.20 2.16 -4.44
C SER A 117 -9.34 1.39 -3.78
N THR A 118 -9.04 0.23 -3.22
CA THR A 118 -9.99 -0.67 -2.56
C THR A 118 -10.72 0.00 -1.40
N HIS A 119 -10.04 0.89 -0.67
CA HIS A 119 -10.60 1.70 0.40
C HIS A 119 -9.79 2.99 0.61
N SER A 120 -10.13 3.78 1.64
CA SER A 120 -9.62 5.15 1.84
C SER A 120 -8.44 5.31 2.82
N HIS A 121 -7.69 4.24 3.15
CA HIS A 121 -6.55 4.37 4.06
C HIS A 121 -5.27 4.91 3.36
N PRO A 122 -4.35 5.57 4.10
CA PRO A 122 -3.17 6.22 3.51
C PRO A 122 -2.16 5.28 2.86
N ASP A 123 -2.21 4.01 3.22
CA ASP A 123 -1.41 2.90 2.71
C ASP A 123 -2.06 2.17 1.52
N HIS A 124 -3.19 2.71 1.02
CA HIS A 124 -3.87 2.30 -0.22
C HIS A 124 -4.24 3.50 -1.12
N THR A 125 -3.87 4.73 -0.73
CA THR A 125 -4.26 5.97 -1.44
C THR A 125 -3.13 7.03 -1.51
N ASP A 126 -2.61 7.27 -2.72
CA ASP A 126 -1.67 8.35 -3.01
C ASP A 126 -2.37 9.50 -3.73
N SER A 127 -2.68 10.55 -2.96
CA SER A 127 -3.36 11.73 -3.49
C SER A 127 -2.46 12.68 -4.28
N TYR A 128 -1.13 12.48 -4.31
CA TYR A 128 -0.23 13.21 -5.20
C TYR A 128 -0.18 12.52 -6.57
N PHE A 129 0.08 11.21 -6.58
CA PHE A 129 0.07 10.38 -7.78
C PHE A 129 -1.27 10.46 -8.52
N THR A 130 -2.39 10.32 -7.82
CA THR A 130 -3.73 10.38 -8.41
C THR A 130 -3.99 11.73 -9.09
N LYS A 131 -3.62 12.85 -8.46
CA LYS A 131 -3.77 14.20 -9.05
C LYS A 131 -2.77 14.49 -10.19
N SER A 132 -1.74 13.68 -10.35
CA SER A 132 -0.74 13.81 -11.43
C SER A 132 -1.16 13.10 -12.72
N ASN A 133 -2.18 12.23 -12.68
CA ASN A 133 -2.62 11.41 -13.81
C ASN A 133 -4.05 11.76 -14.25
N ASP A 134 -4.20 12.12 -15.53
CA ASP A 134 -5.48 12.50 -16.14
C ASP A 134 -6.26 11.24 -16.57
N CYS A 135 -6.85 10.55 -15.58
CA CYS A 135 -7.54 9.28 -15.76
C CYS A 135 -8.70 9.11 -14.75
N PRO A 136 -9.67 8.21 -15.03
CA PRO A 136 -10.65 7.77 -14.04
C PRO A 136 -9.96 7.21 -12.79
N HIS A 137 -10.40 7.69 -11.62
CA HIS A 137 -9.91 7.25 -10.33
C HIS A 137 -11.09 6.98 -9.39
N PHE A 138 -11.08 5.82 -8.74
CA PHE A 138 -12.15 5.35 -7.85
C PHE A 138 -11.60 4.97 -6.48
N THR A 139 -12.40 5.12 -5.42
CA THR A 139 -11.97 4.82 -4.04
C THR A 139 -13.17 4.35 -3.22
N SER A 140 -13.13 3.11 -2.72
CA SER A 140 -14.22 2.53 -1.89
C SER A 140 -15.61 2.53 -2.57
N GLU A 141 -15.67 2.51 -3.90
CA GLU A 141 -16.89 2.69 -4.70
C GLU A 141 -17.25 1.42 -5.49
N VAL A 142 -18.55 1.09 -5.58
CA VAL A 142 -19.07 0.03 -6.46
C VAL A 142 -19.28 0.60 -7.87
N THR A 143 -18.43 0.21 -8.81
CA THR A 143 -18.30 0.83 -10.14
C THR A 143 -17.91 -0.20 -11.20
N SER A 144 -17.93 0.23 -12.47
CA SER A 144 -17.47 -0.57 -13.62
C SER A 144 -16.89 0.32 -14.72
N LEU A 145 -15.74 -0.07 -15.27
CA LEU A 145 -15.03 0.63 -16.35
C LEU A 145 -14.44 -0.38 -17.34
N ASP A 146 -14.84 -0.30 -18.61
CA ASP A 146 -14.16 -0.94 -19.73
C ASP A 146 -13.15 0.06 -20.35
N THR A 147 -11.90 -0.36 -20.55
CA THR A 147 -10.85 0.41 -21.25
C THR A 147 -10.57 -0.18 -22.63
N THR A 148 -9.39 0.06 -23.24
CA THR A 148 -9.00 -0.62 -24.48
C THR A 148 -8.76 -2.12 -24.28
N SER A 149 -8.26 -2.50 -23.09
CA SER A 149 -7.65 -3.80 -22.80
C SER A 149 -8.19 -4.48 -21.54
N PHE A 150 -8.76 -3.69 -20.61
CA PHE A 150 -9.30 -4.16 -19.34
C PHE A 150 -10.83 -4.08 -19.32
N LYS A 151 -11.46 -5.02 -18.61
CA LYS A 151 -12.78 -4.84 -18.03
C LYS A 151 -12.65 -4.84 -16.52
N ILE A 152 -13.00 -3.74 -15.90
CA ILE A 152 -12.80 -3.50 -14.47
C ILE A 152 -14.18 -3.38 -13.82
N PHE A 153 -14.40 -4.08 -12.72
CA PHE A 153 -15.55 -3.81 -11.86
C PHE A 153 -15.21 -4.09 -10.40
N THR A 154 -15.88 -3.38 -9.50
CA THR A 154 -15.67 -3.52 -8.05
C THR A 154 -16.88 -4.14 -7.37
N ILE A 155 -16.63 -4.93 -6.33
CA ILE A 155 -17.65 -5.64 -5.56
C ILE A 155 -17.63 -5.11 -4.12
N ALA A 156 -18.78 -4.74 -3.58
CA ALA A 156 -18.90 -4.32 -2.19
C ALA A 156 -18.39 -5.40 -1.23
N SER A 157 -17.61 -5.00 -0.23
CA SER A 157 -17.10 -5.84 0.85
C SER A 157 -16.94 -5.01 2.13
N SER A 158 -16.36 -5.60 3.18
CA SER A 158 -16.11 -4.91 4.43
C SER A 158 -14.65 -4.98 4.85
N HIS A 159 -14.13 -3.84 5.33
CA HIS A 159 -12.84 -3.76 6.01
C HIS A 159 -12.89 -4.34 7.43
N SER A 160 -14.07 -4.61 8.01
CA SER A 160 -14.16 -5.06 9.41
C SER A 160 -15.41 -5.91 9.68
N GLY A 161 -15.22 -7.22 9.76
CA GLY A 161 -16.30 -8.18 9.99
C GLY A 161 -17.19 -8.37 8.75
N ASP A 162 -18.35 -8.97 8.96
CA ASP A 162 -19.20 -9.49 7.86
C ASP A 162 -20.32 -8.55 7.40
N THR A 163 -20.41 -7.34 7.97
CA THR A 163 -21.40 -6.32 7.54
C THR A 163 -20.87 -5.54 6.35
N ILE A 164 -21.58 -5.62 5.23
CA ILE A 164 -21.32 -4.83 4.01
C ILE A 164 -22.37 -3.71 3.95
N ASP A 165 -21.92 -2.45 3.90
CA ASP A 165 -22.77 -1.26 3.85
C ASP A 165 -23.00 -0.76 2.41
N ASP A 166 -24.06 0.03 2.19
CA ASP A 166 -24.35 0.72 0.90
C ASP A 166 -23.18 1.62 0.42
N PHE A 167 -22.39 2.11 1.37
CA PHE A 167 -21.10 2.77 1.15
C PHE A 167 -20.00 1.85 1.71
N PRO A 168 -19.47 0.91 0.92
CA PRO A 168 -18.64 -0.18 1.44
C PRO A 168 -17.29 0.33 1.97
N SER A 169 -16.87 -0.21 3.11
CA SER A 169 -15.60 0.14 3.75
C SER A 169 -14.37 -0.48 3.07
N ASN A 170 -14.57 -1.47 2.20
CA ASN A 170 -13.58 -2.01 1.26
C ASN A 170 -14.30 -2.51 -0.01
N VAL A 171 -13.67 -2.43 -1.18
CA VAL A 171 -14.18 -3.07 -2.40
C VAL A 171 -13.17 -4.05 -3.00
N LEU A 172 -13.66 -5.22 -3.41
CA LEU A 172 -12.86 -6.19 -4.16
C LEU A 172 -12.81 -5.69 -5.60
N THR A 173 -11.61 -5.52 -6.17
CA THR A 173 -11.45 -5.06 -7.55
C THR A 173 -11.19 -6.25 -8.47
N VAL A 174 -12.04 -6.44 -9.47
CA VAL A 174 -11.88 -7.46 -10.52
C VAL A 174 -11.41 -6.80 -11.80
N ALA A 175 -10.34 -7.32 -12.40
CA ALA A 175 -9.80 -6.88 -13.69
C ALA A 175 -9.64 -8.08 -14.63
N ASP A 176 -10.47 -8.15 -15.67
CA ASP A 176 -10.27 -9.08 -16.80
C ASP A 176 -9.35 -8.43 -17.83
N VAL A 177 -8.22 -9.08 -18.15
CA VAL A 177 -7.21 -8.58 -19.10
C VAL A 177 -6.52 -9.75 -19.82
N ASP A 178 -6.43 -9.68 -21.15
CA ASP A 178 -5.77 -10.69 -22.02
C ASP A 178 -6.17 -12.17 -21.75
N GLY A 179 -7.39 -12.40 -21.23
CA GLY A 179 -7.92 -13.73 -20.90
C GLY A 179 -7.63 -14.22 -19.46
N LEU A 180 -6.90 -13.44 -18.66
CA LEU A 180 -6.76 -13.62 -17.21
C LEU A 180 -7.84 -12.85 -16.45
N ARG A 181 -8.37 -13.43 -15.38
CA ARG A 181 -9.10 -12.71 -14.32
C ARG A 181 -8.19 -12.50 -13.12
N ILE A 182 -7.83 -11.25 -12.88
CA ILE A 182 -7.06 -10.81 -11.72
C ILE A 182 -8.01 -10.15 -10.71
N VAL A 183 -7.84 -10.46 -9.43
CA VAL A 183 -8.64 -9.88 -8.34
C VAL A 183 -7.72 -9.29 -7.29
N HIS A 184 -7.99 -8.05 -6.87
CA HIS A 184 -7.43 -7.49 -5.64
C HIS A 184 -8.49 -7.45 -4.56
N MET A 185 -8.23 -8.10 -3.43
CA MET A 185 -9.19 -8.19 -2.32
C MET A 185 -9.17 -6.96 -1.41
N GLY A 186 -8.13 -6.14 -1.48
CA GLY A 186 -7.90 -5.08 -0.48
C GLY A 186 -7.84 -5.64 0.94
N ASP A 187 -8.28 -4.83 1.90
CA ASP A 187 -8.18 -5.13 3.32
C ASP A 187 -9.47 -5.77 3.85
N ILE A 188 -9.95 -6.78 3.15
CA ILE A 188 -11.17 -7.51 3.50
C ILE A 188 -11.08 -8.12 4.91
N GLY A 189 -11.90 -7.61 5.83
CA GLY A 189 -11.99 -8.05 7.24
C GLY A 189 -13.09 -9.08 7.52
N GLN A 190 -13.80 -9.51 6.47
CA GLN A 190 -14.84 -10.56 6.52
C GLN A 190 -14.28 -11.91 6.96
N THR A 191 -15.11 -12.74 7.59
CA THR A 191 -14.81 -14.14 7.92
C THR A 191 -15.09 -15.08 6.74
N THR A 192 -16.06 -14.76 5.89
CA THR A 192 -16.36 -15.45 4.64
C THR A 192 -16.84 -14.48 3.56
N LEU A 193 -16.66 -14.87 2.29
CA LEU A 193 -17.34 -14.26 1.16
C LEU A 193 -18.80 -14.70 1.10
N THR A 194 -19.69 -13.81 0.67
CA THR A 194 -21.11 -14.14 0.42
C THR A 194 -21.29 -14.89 -0.90
N ASP A 195 -22.39 -15.62 -1.05
CA ASP A 195 -22.76 -16.28 -2.33
C ASP A 195 -22.83 -15.28 -3.50
N GLU A 196 -23.20 -14.02 -3.22
CA GLU A 196 -23.27 -12.95 -4.22
C GLU A 196 -21.87 -12.44 -4.60
N GLN A 197 -20.95 -12.30 -3.63
CA GLN A 197 -19.54 -11.99 -3.90
C GLN A 197 -18.87 -13.11 -4.69
N LEU A 198 -19.01 -14.38 -4.27
CA LEU A 198 -18.45 -15.54 -4.99
C LEU A 198 -18.97 -15.65 -6.43
N LYS A 199 -20.26 -15.42 -6.64
CA LYS A 199 -20.87 -15.38 -7.98
C LYS A 199 -20.39 -14.19 -8.82
N ALA A 200 -20.17 -13.04 -8.18
CA ALA A 200 -19.50 -11.86 -8.73
C ALA A 200 -18.08 -12.18 -9.28
N LEU A 201 -17.26 -12.78 -8.41
CA LEU A 201 -15.85 -13.12 -8.67
C LEU A 201 -15.69 -14.22 -9.72
N GLY A 202 -16.48 -15.30 -9.64
CA GLY A 202 -16.40 -16.43 -10.55
C GLY A 202 -15.06 -17.19 -10.43
N HIS A 203 -14.50 -17.62 -11.56
CA HIS A 203 -13.15 -18.22 -11.61
C HIS A 203 -12.09 -17.13 -11.54
N VAL A 204 -11.15 -17.23 -10.59
CA VAL A 204 -10.04 -16.27 -10.41
C VAL A 204 -8.71 -16.92 -10.77
N ASP A 205 -7.94 -16.31 -11.66
CA ASP A 205 -6.60 -16.80 -12.02
C ASP A 205 -5.54 -16.32 -11.04
N ILE A 206 -5.60 -15.05 -10.63
CA ILE A 206 -4.63 -14.43 -9.72
C ILE A 206 -5.39 -13.61 -8.68
N ALA A 207 -5.15 -13.85 -7.39
CA ALA A 207 -5.71 -13.06 -6.29
C ALA A 207 -4.60 -12.39 -5.47
N PHE A 208 -4.68 -11.06 -5.29
CA PHE A 208 -3.94 -10.35 -4.27
C PHE A 208 -4.72 -10.43 -2.94
N MET A 209 -4.12 -10.99 -1.88
CA MET A 209 -4.81 -11.29 -0.62
C MET A 209 -3.97 -10.97 0.62
N GLN A 210 -4.57 -10.34 1.63
CA GLN A 210 -3.93 -10.09 2.92
C GLN A 210 -3.97 -11.28 3.89
N PHE A 211 -3.00 -11.35 4.81
CA PHE A 211 -2.88 -12.44 5.80
C PHE A 211 -2.56 -11.98 7.24
N ASP A 212 -2.03 -10.77 7.45
CA ASP A 212 -1.75 -10.18 8.77
C ASP A 212 -1.91 -8.65 8.73
N ASN A 213 -3.02 -8.14 9.28
CA ASN A 213 -3.37 -6.73 9.31
C ASN A 213 -4.33 -6.41 10.47
N SER A 214 -3.83 -5.69 11.48
CA SER A 214 -4.60 -5.36 12.68
C SER A 214 -5.79 -4.40 12.44
N TYR A 215 -5.80 -3.62 11.36
CA TYR A 215 -6.88 -2.68 11.05
C TYR A 215 -8.14 -3.37 10.49
N SER A 216 -7.98 -4.56 9.90
CA SER A 216 -9.08 -5.37 9.37
C SER A 216 -9.41 -6.60 10.22
N ASP A 217 -8.78 -6.71 11.41
CA ASP A 217 -8.82 -7.90 12.26
C ASP A 217 -8.42 -9.16 11.45
N MET A 218 -7.34 -9.05 10.68
CA MET A 218 -6.75 -10.13 9.89
C MET A 218 -5.50 -10.63 10.61
N SER A 219 -5.40 -11.94 10.88
CA SER A 219 -4.18 -12.50 11.49
C SER A 219 -4.00 -13.99 11.22
N LEU A 220 -2.76 -14.46 11.40
CA LEU A 220 -2.41 -15.88 11.35
C LEU A 220 -3.09 -16.72 12.46
N GLU A 221 -3.56 -16.10 13.56
CA GLU A 221 -4.28 -16.79 14.64
C GLU A 221 -5.77 -17.01 14.30
N ASN A 222 -6.43 -16.06 13.62
CA ASN A 222 -7.84 -16.21 13.24
C ASN A 222 -8.03 -16.91 11.88
N GLU A 223 -6.95 -16.99 11.09
CA GLU A 223 -6.84 -17.65 9.79
C GLU A 223 -7.86 -17.14 8.73
N LYS A 224 -8.44 -15.93 8.89
CA LYS A 224 -9.44 -15.39 7.95
C LYS A 224 -8.90 -15.38 6.51
N GLY A 225 -7.67 -14.93 6.29
CA GLY A 225 -7.04 -14.87 4.96
C GLY A 225 -6.94 -16.25 4.30
N PHE A 226 -6.51 -17.27 5.06
CA PHE A 226 -6.49 -18.67 4.60
C PHE A 226 -7.90 -19.20 4.28
N LYS A 227 -8.90 -18.90 5.13
CA LYS A 227 -10.30 -19.33 4.92
C LYS A 227 -10.93 -18.66 3.70
N LEU A 228 -10.69 -17.37 3.48
CA LEU A 228 -11.12 -16.65 2.27
C LEU A 228 -10.43 -17.19 1.02
N MET A 229 -9.13 -17.48 1.09
CA MET A 229 -8.34 -18.09 0.01
C MET A 229 -8.86 -19.49 -0.35
N GLU A 230 -9.13 -20.34 0.65
CA GLU A 230 -9.68 -21.68 0.47
C GLU A 230 -11.15 -21.68 0.03
N GLN A 231 -11.91 -20.62 0.32
CA GLN A 231 -13.25 -20.41 -0.21
C GLN A 231 -13.24 -19.94 -1.68
N LEU A 232 -12.25 -19.13 -2.08
CA LEU A 232 -12.13 -18.55 -3.42
C LEU A 232 -11.43 -19.47 -4.43
N GLN A 233 -10.52 -20.34 -3.98
CA GLN A 233 -9.74 -21.29 -4.80
C GLN A 233 -9.02 -20.68 -6.04
N PRO A 234 -8.41 -19.48 -5.94
CA PRO A 234 -7.74 -18.86 -7.09
C PRO A 234 -6.54 -19.71 -7.55
N THR A 235 -6.19 -19.61 -8.83
CA THR A 235 -5.08 -20.39 -9.39
C THR A 235 -3.73 -20.00 -8.78
N ILE A 236 -3.48 -18.70 -8.62
CA ILE A 236 -2.32 -18.11 -7.97
C ILE A 236 -2.77 -17.12 -6.88
N ILE A 237 -2.05 -17.08 -5.76
CA ILE A 237 -2.15 -16.02 -4.74
C ILE A 237 -0.85 -15.22 -4.71
N ILE A 238 -0.99 -13.90 -4.66
CA ILE A 238 0.09 -12.96 -4.34
C ILE A 238 -0.22 -12.34 -2.97
N PRO A 239 0.51 -12.69 -1.90
CA PRO A 239 0.26 -12.11 -0.58
C PRO A 239 0.50 -10.60 -0.53
N THR A 240 -0.51 -9.86 -0.08
CA THR A 240 -0.42 -8.48 0.45
C THR A 240 -0.34 -8.55 1.98
N HIS A 241 -0.09 -7.42 2.69
CA HIS A 241 -0.20 -7.30 4.17
C HIS A 241 0.03 -8.61 4.92
N TYR A 242 1.29 -9.02 5.06
CA TYR A 242 1.71 -10.25 5.71
C TYR A 242 3.04 -10.04 6.45
N THR A 243 3.26 -10.80 7.50
CA THR A 243 4.54 -10.93 8.20
C THR A 243 5.30 -12.15 7.71
N ASP A 244 6.64 -12.16 7.81
CA ASP A 244 7.46 -13.30 7.35
C ASP A 244 7.12 -14.64 8.07
N ASP A 245 6.48 -14.58 9.25
CA ASP A 245 5.92 -15.72 9.97
C ASP A 245 4.83 -16.48 9.16
N ALA A 246 4.24 -15.85 8.14
CA ALA A 246 3.33 -16.49 7.19
C ALA A 246 4.05 -17.40 6.18
N LEU A 247 5.32 -17.12 5.84
CA LEU A 247 6.05 -17.82 4.78
C LEU A 247 6.22 -19.33 5.05
N PRO A 248 6.59 -19.80 6.26
CA PRO A 248 6.62 -21.22 6.57
C PRO A 248 5.25 -21.90 6.49
N ILE A 249 4.17 -21.18 6.81
CA ILE A 249 2.79 -21.70 6.73
C ILE A 249 2.41 -21.91 5.25
N PHE A 250 2.74 -20.94 4.39
CA PHE A 250 2.56 -21.07 2.94
C PHE A 250 3.32 -22.27 2.38
N GLU A 251 4.62 -22.39 2.66
CA GLU A 251 5.43 -23.50 2.14
C GLU A 251 4.99 -24.87 2.66
N GLN A 252 4.54 -24.95 3.92
CA GLN A 252 4.06 -26.20 4.51
C GLN A 252 2.73 -26.67 3.90
N ASN A 253 1.79 -25.75 3.67
CA ASN A 253 0.41 -26.11 3.32
C ASN A 253 0.16 -26.12 1.80
N TYR A 254 0.82 -25.23 1.06
CA TYR A 254 0.56 -24.99 -0.37
C TYR A 254 1.79 -25.20 -1.27
N GLY A 255 2.94 -25.55 -0.67
CA GLY A 255 4.18 -25.87 -1.37
C GLY A 255 5.07 -24.64 -1.64
N LYS A 256 6.22 -24.90 -2.27
CA LYS A 256 7.30 -23.92 -2.40
C LYS A 256 6.83 -22.62 -3.08
N ILE A 257 7.09 -21.49 -2.42
CA ILE A 257 6.81 -20.15 -2.95
C ILE A 257 7.64 -19.91 -4.23
N GLN A 258 7.02 -19.29 -5.24
CA GLN A 258 7.69 -18.80 -6.44
C GLN A 258 7.93 -17.30 -6.33
N GLU A 259 9.17 -16.85 -6.49
CA GLU A 259 9.58 -15.45 -6.28
C GLU A 259 10.04 -14.80 -7.57
N PHE A 260 9.67 -13.53 -7.77
CA PHE A 260 9.92 -12.74 -8.97
C PHE A 260 10.44 -11.35 -8.57
N ASP A 261 11.57 -10.93 -9.11
CA ASP A 261 12.15 -9.60 -8.84
C ASP A 261 11.39 -8.50 -9.59
N ASN A 262 10.67 -7.64 -8.87
CA ASN A 262 9.86 -6.50 -9.32
C ASN A 262 8.69 -6.83 -10.28
N VAL A 263 8.81 -7.87 -11.11
CA VAL A 263 7.96 -8.08 -12.29
C VAL A 263 7.61 -9.56 -12.47
N LEU A 264 6.32 -9.89 -12.41
CA LEU A 264 5.77 -11.13 -12.96
C LEU A 264 5.33 -10.87 -14.41
N THR A 265 5.64 -11.78 -15.34
CA THR A 265 5.07 -11.78 -16.70
C THR A 265 4.39 -13.12 -16.96
N ILE A 266 3.09 -13.09 -17.26
CA ILE A 266 2.23 -14.27 -17.22
C ILE A 266 1.10 -14.19 -18.24
N SER A 267 0.75 -15.33 -18.82
CA SER A 267 -0.39 -15.51 -19.74
C SER A 267 -1.25 -16.68 -19.29
N LYS A 268 -2.41 -16.86 -19.92
CA LYS A 268 -3.35 -17.96 -19.60
C LYS A 268 -2.72 -19.35 -19.72
N ASP A 269 -1.77 -19.52 -20.64
CA ASP A 269 -1.07 -20.79 -20.91
C ASP A 269 0.10 -21.05 -19.93
N ASP A 270 0.52 -20.05 -19.14
CA ASP A 270 1.56 -20.18 -18.11
C ASP A 270 1.02 -20.58 -16.73
N LEU A 271 -0.30 -20.61 -16.56
CA LEU A 271 -0.92 -20.89 -15.27
C LEU A 271 -0.64 -22.32 -14.79
N PRO A 272 -0.35 -22.53 -13.49
CA PRO A 272 -0.26 -23.86 -12.91
C PRO A 272 -1.60 -24.61 -13.02
N THR A 273 -1.55 -25.93 -13.14
CA THR A 273 -2.74 -26.78 -13.40
C THR A 273 -3.55 -27.11 -12.15
N ASN A 274 -3.05 -26.76 -10.97
CA ASN A 274 -3.72 -26.81 -9.68
C ASN A 274 -4.01 -25.39 -9.17
N SER A 275 -4.99 -25.23 -8.27
CA SER A 275 -5.20 -23.97 -7.53
C SER A 275 -4.20 -23.80 -6.38
N LEU A 276 -4.26 -22.63 -5.73
CA LEU A 276 -3.57 -22.26 -4.49
C LEU A 276 -2.04 -22.21 -4.56
N ASN A 277 -1.46 -21.70 -5.65
CA ASN A 277 0.00 -21.55 -5.77
C ASN A 277 0.44 -20.18 -5.24
N ILE A 278 1.39 -20.15 -4.30
CA ILE A 278 1.84 -18.90 -3.66
C ILE A 278 3.00 -18.28 -4.45
N TYR A 279 2.78 -17.07 -4.96
CA TYR A 279 3.75 -16.28 -5.74
C TYR A 279 4.09 -14.99 -4.97
N ARG A 280 5.36 -14.58 -4.93
CA ARG A 280 5.78 -13.26 -4.40
C ARG A 280 6.42 -12.44 -5.51
N ILE A 281 5.93 -11.22 -5.71
CA ILE A 281 6.60 -10.23 -6.54
C ILE A 281 7.36 -9.30 -5.59
N LEU A 282 8.66 -9.56 -5.42
CA LEU A 282 9.55 -8.83 -4.54
C LEU A 282 9.65 -7.36 -4.99
N ASN A 283 9.60 -6.43 -4.06
CA ASN A 283 9.73 -5.00 -4.35
C ASN A 283 11.14 -4.52 -4.01
N ASN A 284 12.02 -4.63 -5.00
CA ASN A 284 13.42 -4.21 -4.99
C ASN A 284 13.58 -2.88 -5.77
N HIS A 285 12.55 -2.04 -5.80
CA HIS A 285 12.61 -0.73 -6.45
C HIS A 285 13.36 0.33 -5.63
N ILE A 286 13.99 1.27 -6.33
CA ILE A 286 14.74 2.39 -5.74
C ILE A 286 14.35 3.65 -6.52
N TYR A 287 13.69 4.60 -5.84
CA TYR A 287 13.12 5.81 -6.45
C TYR A 287 13.86 7.10 -6.10
N GLN A 288 14.72 7.06 -5.07
CA GLN A 288 15.60 8.11 -4.57
C GLN A 288 16.87 7.45 -4.04
#